data_AF-A0A9R0QYN1-F1
#
_entry.id   AF-A0A9R0QYN1-F1
#
_cell.length_a   1.000
_cell.length_b   1.000
_cell.length_c   1.000
_cell.angle_alpha   90.00
_cell.angle_beta   90.00
_cell.angle_gamma   90.00
#
_symmetry.space_group_name_H-M   'P 1'
#
loop_
_entity.id
_entity.type
_entity.pdbx_description
1 polymer ?
#
loop_
_entity_poly.entity_id
_entity_poly.type
_entity_poly.pdbx_seq_one_letter_code
_entity_poly.pdbx_strand_id
1 'polypeptide(L)'
;MREILHIQGGQCGNQIGSKFWEVVCDEHGIDPTGRYVGTSDLQLERVNVYYNEASCGRFVPRAVLMDLEPGTMDSVRTGPYGQIFRTLKLTTPSFGDLNHLISATMSGVTCCLRFPGQLNSDLRKLAVNLIPFPRLHFFMVGFAPLTSRGSQMYRSLTVPELTQQMWDSKNMMCAADPRHGRYLTASAMFRGKMSTKEVDEQMINVQNKNSSYFVEWIPNNVKSSVCDIPPRGLSMASTFIGNSTSIQEMFRRVSEQFTAMFRRKAFLHWYTGEGMDEMEFTEAESNMNDLVSEYQQYQDATADEEGEYEEEEELEQE
;
A
#
# COMPACT_ATOMS: atom_id res chain seq x y z
N MET A 1 -12.95 -18.35 9.29
CA MET A 1 -12.51 -17.62 10.49
C MET A 1 -11.27 -16.81 10.16
N ARG A 2 -11.42 -15.51 9.85
CA ARG A 2 -10.30 -14.56 9.70
C ARG A 2 -10.79 -13.18 10.10
N GLU A 3 -10.77 -12.92 11.39
CA GLU A 3 -11.11 -11.63 11.94
C GLU A 3 -9.84 -10.76 11.96
N ILE A 4 -9.98 -9.48 11.61
CA ILE A 4 -8.89 -8.51 11.62
C ILE A 4 -9.24 -7.42 12.61
N LEU A 5 -8.35 -7.18 13.57
CA LEU A 5 -8.41 -6.02 14.44
C LEU A 5 -7.65 -4.87 13.78
N HIS A 6 -8.34 -3.77 13.52
CA HIS A 6 -7.73 -2.57 12.97
C HIS A 6 -7.29 -1.64 14.10
N ILE A 7 -6.06 -1.15 14.07
CA ILE A 7 -5.52 -0.24 15.09
C ILE A 7 -5.11 1.06 14.40
N GLN A 8 -5.51 2.19 14.97
CA GLN A 8 -5.21 3.54 14.50
C GLN A 8 -4.49 4.30 15.62
N GLY A 9 -3.37 4.95 15.28
CA GLY A 9 -2.55 5.69 16.22
C GLY A 9 -2.25 7.10 15.71
N GLY A 10 -2.45 8.09 16.57
CA GLY A 10 -2.10 9.49 16.34
C GLY A 10 -2.97 10.21 15.30
N GLN A 11 -2.71 11.50 15.13
CA GLN A 11 -3.53 12.39 14.30
C GLN A 11 -3.68 11.93 12.85
N CYS A 12 -2.59 11.49 12.21
CA CYS A 12 -2.63 11.03 10.82
C CYS A 12 -3.35 9.68 10.70
N GLY A 13 -3.04 8.73 11.59
CA GLY A 13 -3.64 7.40 11.58
C GLY A 13 -5.15 7.42 11.79
N ASN A 14 -5.63 8.25 12.72
CA ASN A 14 -7.07 8.42 12.99
C ASN A 14 -7.82 9.05 11.80
N GLN A 15 -7.21 10.02 11.11
CA GLN A 15 -7.83 10.64 9.93
C GLN A 15 -7.95 9.68 8.74
N ILE A 16 -6.86 8.98 8.42
CA ILE A 16 -6.84 8.00 7.34
C ILE A 16 -7.79 6.85 7.67
N GLY A 17 -7.72 6.36 8.90
CA GLY A 17 -8.56 5.27 9.39
C GLY A 17 -10.05 5.60 9.36
N SER A 18 -10.43 6.83 9.73
CA SER A 18 -11.82 7.32 9.59
C SER A 18 -12.27 7.30 8.13
N LYS A 19 -11.44 7.79 7.20
CA LYS A 19 -11.74 7.77 5.77
C LYS A 19 -11.79 6.36 5.18
N PHE A 20 -10.95 5.45 5.68
CA PHE A 20 -10.98 4.04 5.32
C PHE A 20 -12.32 3.40 5.72
N TRP A 21 -12.77 3.61 6.97
CA TRP A 21 -14.04 3.07 7.44
C TRP A 21 -15.25 3.65 6.69
N GLU A 22 -15.23 4.93 6.33
CA GLU A 22 -16.27 5.54 5.48
C GLU A 22 -16.40 4.79 4.14
N VAL A 23 -15.28 4.56 3.46
CA VAL A 23 -15.25 3.85 2.17
C VAL A 23 -15.67 2.39 2.33
N VAL A 24 -15.21 1.70 3.37
CA VAL A 24 -15.54 0.28 3.58
C VAL A 24 -17.01 0.10 3.99
N CYS A 25 -17.55 0.96 4.86
CA CYS A 25 -18.97 0.95 5.22
C CYS A 25 -19.85 1.19 3.99
N ASP A 26 -19.49 2.15 3.14
CA ASP A 26 -20.17 2.40 1.88
C ASP A 26 -20.13 1.18 0.94
N GLU A 27 -18.98 0.50 0.83
CA GLU A 27 -18.83 -0.70 -0.01
C GLU A 27 -19.63 -1.90 0.50
N HIS A 28 -19.77 -2.04 1.82
CA HIS A 28 -20.60 -3.08 2.45
C HIS A 28 -22.07 -2.66 2.63
N GLY A 29 -22.44 -1.43 2.27
CA GLY A 29 -23.82 -0.93 2.43
C GLY A 29 -24.26 -0.79 3.89
N ILE A 30 -23.33 -0.48 4.79
CA ILE A 30 -23.60 -0.27 6.22
C ILE A 30 -23.78 1.23 6.47
N ASP A 31 -24.92 1.60 7.04
CA ASP A 31 -25.19 2.99 7.39
C ASP A 31 -24.38 3.45 8.64
N PRO A 32 -24.30 4.76 8.91
CA PRO A 32 -23.63 5.27 10.11
C PRO A 32 -24.23 4.77 11.45
N THR A 33 -25.43 4.18 11.42
CA THR A 33 -26.07 3.58 12.61
C THR A 33 -25.71 2.09 12.79
N GLY A 34 -24.91 1.54 11.87
CA GLY A 34 -24.48 0.14 11.86
C GLY A 34 -25.49 -0.81 11.24
N ARG A 35 -26.56 -0.34 10.59
CA ARG A 35 -27.54 -1.19 9.93
C ARG A 35 -27.16 -1.44 8.48
N TYR A 36 -27.40 -2.66 8.03
CA TYR A 36 -27.24 -3.02 6.61
C TYR A 36 -28.42 -2.49 5.79
N VAL A 37 -28.11 -1.66 4.80
CA VAL A 37 -29.01 -1.11 3.77
C VAL A 37 -28.49 -1.43 2.37
N GLY A 38 -27.56 -2.40 2.27
CA GLY A 38 -27.00 -2.85 1.01
C GLY A 38 -28.02 -3.61 0.14
N THR A 39 -27.61 -3.84 -1.11
CA THR A 39 -28.46 -4.46 -2.14
C THR A 39 -27.94 -5.81 -2.61
N SER A 40 -26.79 -6.28 -2.10
CA SER A 40 -26.11 -7.49 -2.58
C SER A 40 -25.65 -8.38 -1.44
N ASP A 41 -26.02 -9.66 -1.50
CA ASP A 41 -25.66 -10.66 -0.49
C ASP A 41 -24.13 -10.87 -0.36
N LEU A 42 -23.38 -10.61 -1.45
CA LEU A 42 -21.91 -10.67 -1.45
C LEU A 42 -21.27 -9.66 -0.49
N GLN A 43 -21.99 -8.59 -0.13
CA GLN A 43 -21.53 -7.59 0.84
C GLN A 43 -21.54 -8.14 2.27
N LEU A 44 -22.41 -9.12 2.56
CA LEU A 44 -22.55 -9.71 3.89
C LEU A 44 -21.67 -10.96 4.07
N GLU A 45 -21.29 -11.63 2.99
CA GLU A 45 -20.62 -12.94 3.04
C GLU A 45 -19.31 -12.95 3.86
N ARG A 46 -18.54 -11.86 3.81
CA ARG A 46 -17.29 -11.71 4.58
C ARG A 46 -17.25 -10.44 5.44
N VAL A 47 -18.43 -9.92 5.82
CA VAL A 47 -18.54 -8.74 6.71
C VAL A 47 -17.83 -8.97 8.05
N ASN A 48 -17.83 -10.21 8.53
CA ASN A 48 -17.20 -10.62 9.79
C ASN A 48 -15.67 -10.45 9.79
N VAL A 49 -15.02 -10.16 8.67
CA VAL A 49 -13.57 -9.89 8.65
C VAL A 49 -13.24 -8.61 9.42
N TYR A 50 -14.01 -7.54 9.20
CA TYR A 50 -13.77 -6.22 9.79
C TYR A 50 -14.82 -5.79 10.81
N TYR A 51 -16.00 -6.41 10.81
CA TYR A 51 -17.09 -6.03 11.69
C TYR A 51 -17.40 -7.13 12.71
N ASN A 52 -17.82 -6.72 13.89
CA ASN A 52 -18.53 -7.55 14.87
C ASN A 52 -20.03 -7.43 14.61
N GLU A 53 -20.74 -8.55 14.60
CA GLU A 53 -22.20 -8.56 14.61
C GLU A 53 -22.69 -8.41 16.06
N ALA A 54 -23.28 -7.25 16.37
CA ALA A 54 -23.90 -6.97 17.65
C ALA A 54 -25.39 -7.38 17.66
N SER A 55 -25.98 -7.44 18.86
CA SER A 55 -27.41 -7.71 19.01
C SER A 55 -28.25 -6.70 18.21
N CYS A 56 -29.34 -7.19 17.60
CA CYS A 56 -30.25 -6.44 16.71
C CYS A 56 -29.75 -6.16 15.28
N GLY A 57 -28.83 -6.98 14.75
CA GLY A 57 -28.39 -6.89 13.34
C GLY A 57 -27.58 -5.62 13.05
N ARG A 58 -26.81 -5.16 14.05
CA ARG A 58 -25.90 -4.01 13.92
C ARG A 58 -24.48 -4.50 13.71
N PHE A 59 -23.78 -3.90 12.76
CA PHE A 59 -22.37 -4.16 12.48
C PHE A 59 -21.51 -3.08 13.10
N VAL A 60 -20.59 -3.48 13.99
CA VAL A 60 -19.67 -2.59 14.68
C VAL A 60 -18.25 -2.80 14.15
N PRO A 61 -17.57 -1.77 13.62
CA PRO A 61 -16.17 -1.88 13.20
C PRO A 61 -15.25 -2.41 14.30
N ARG A 62 -14.37 -3.36 13.99
CA ARG A 62 -13.28 -3.81 14.88
C ARG A 62 -12.11 -2.85 14.76
N ALA A 63 -12.24 -1.67 15.38
CA ALA A 63 -11.20 -0.65 15.39
C ALA A 63 -10.83 -0.23 16.82
N VAL A 64 -9.53 -0.10 17.10
CA VAL A 64 -9.00 0.55 18.30
C VAL A 64 -8.35 1.86 17.86
N LEU A 65 -8.78 2.97 18.46
CA LEU A 65 -8.23 4.29 18.19
C LEU A 65 -7.43 4.73 19.42
N MET A 66 -6.18 5.13 19.21
CA MET A 66 -5.29 5.63 20.24
C MET A 66 -4.72 6.98 19.81
N ASP A 67 -4.76 7.95 20.72
CA ASP A 67 -4.15 9.26 20.53
C ASP A 67 -3.67 9.79 21.86
N LEU A 68 -2.50 10.43 21.86
CA LEU A 68 -1.97 11.15 23.03
C LEU A 68 -2.46 12.60 23.05
N GLU A 69 -2.97 13.11 21.92
CA GLU A 69 -3.58 14.43 21.84
C GLU A 69 -5.11 14.34 22.03
N PRO A 70 -5.68 14.91 23.10
CA PRO A 70 -7.13 14.93 23.31
C PRO A 70 -7.88 15.86 22.33
N GLY A 71 -7.15 16.62 21.50
CA GLY A 71 -7.69 17.62 20.59
C GLY A 71 -7.92 17.15 19.15
N THR A 72 -7.66 15.89 18.80
CA THR A 72 -7.75 15.39 17.42
C THR A 72 -9.16 15.28 16.84
N MET A 73 -10.17 15.85 17.51
CA MET A 73 -11.51 16.04 16.95
C MET A 73 -11.75 17.44 16.37
N ASP A 74 -10.84 18.42 16.51
CA ASP A 74 -10.99 19.74 15.89
C ASP A 74 -9.70 20.19 15.20
N SER A 75 -9.80 20.47 13.90
CA SER A 75 -8.81 21.16 13.05
C SER A 75 -7.73 20.34 12.35
N VAL A 76 -8.04 19.93 11.12
CA VAL A 76 -7.06 19.69 10.04
C VAL A 76 -7.47 20.51 8.82
N ARG A 77 -7.54 21.83 9.03
CA ARG A 77 -7.93 22.78 7.99
C ARG A 77 -7.18 24.10 8.14
N THR A 78 -5.84 24.07 8.01
CA THR A 78 -5.01 25.19 7.51
C THR A 78 -3.52 24.86 7.69
N GLY A 79 -2.84 24.50 6.61
CA GLY A 79 -1.38 24.36 6.57
C GLY A 79 -0.83 24.95 5.25
N PRO A 80 0.25 25.76 5.26
CA PRO A 80 0.62 26.65 4.16
C PRO A 80 1.68 26.08 3.21
N TYR A 81 1.68 24.78 2.91
CA TYR A 81 2.63 24.19 1.94
C TYR A 81 1.95 23.18 1.02
N GLY A 82 1.09 23.69 0.13
CA GLY A 82 0.40 22.93 -0.93
C GLY A 82 1.03 23.08 -2.33
N GLN A 83 2.34 23.31 -2.44
CA GLN A 83 3.00 23.70 -3.70
C GLN A 83 3.85 22.60 -4.36
N ILE A 84 3.51 21.32 -4.16
CA ILE A 84 4.10 20.24 -4.97
C ILE A 84 2.98 19.22 -5.27
N PHE A 85 3.02 18.62 -6.45
CA PHE A 85 2.18 17.53 -7.00
C PHE A 85 1.09 17.94 -8.00
N ARG A 86 1.41 17.68 -9.28
CA ARG A 86 0.68 18.11 -10.49
C ARG A 86 0.14 16.90 -11.28
N THR A 87 -0.56 15.98 -10.60
CA THR A 87 -1.15 14.79 -11.27
C THR A 87 -2.67 14.89 -11.39
N LEU A 88 -3.36 15.46 -10.40
CA LEU A 88 -4.83 15.58 -10.36
C LEU A 88 -5.40 16.92 -10.89
N LYS A 89 -4.54 17.81 -11.42
CA LYS A 89 -4.88 19.20 -11.81
C LYS A 89 -5.55 20.02 -10.68
N LEU A 90 -5.29 19.69 -9.43
CA LEU A 90 -5.73 20.47 -8.27
C LEU A 90 -4.69 21.57 -8.00
N THR A 91 -5.14 22.82 -7.85
CA THR A 91 -4.27 23.99 -7.62
C THR A 91 -3.76 24.08 -6.19
N THR A 92 -4.49 23.51 -5.22
CA THR A 92 -4.12 23.43 -3.80
C THR A 92 -4.67 22.13 -3.22
N PRO A 93 -3.88 21.04 -3.15
CA PRO A 93 -4.33 19.78 -2.58
C PRO A 93 -4.57 19.93 -1.07
N SER A 94 -5.69 19.41 -0.58
CA SER A 94 -6.01 19.35 0.85
C SER A 94 -5.66 17.99 1.44
N PHE A 95 -5.53 17.88 2.77
CA PHE A 95 -5.39 16.57 3.43
C PHE A 95 -6.56 15.63 3.10
N GLY A 96 -7.76 16.17 2.84
CA GLY A 96 -8.90 15.37 2.38
C GLY A 96 -8.66 14.68 1.03
N ASP A 97 -7.92 15.32 0.12
CA ASP A 97 -7.61 14.75 -1.19
C ASP A 97 -6.56 13.62 -1.08
N LEU A 98 -5.55 13.82 -0.21
CA LEU A 98 -4.56 12.79 0.11
C LEU A 98 -5.21 11.58 0.79
N ASN A 99 -6.05 11.83 1.79
CA ASN A 99 -6.73 10.77 2.53
C ASN A 99 -7.68 9.97 1.62
N HIS A 100 -8.26 10.59 0.59
CA HIS A 100 -9.08 9.89 -0.40
C HIS A 100 -8.26 8.91 -1.27
N LEU A 101 -7.05 9.28 -1.67
CA LEU A 101 -6.15 8.38 -2.41
C LEU A 101 -5.70 7.20 -1.56
N ILE A 102 -5.36 7.47 -0.30
CA ILE A 102 -4.94 6.44 0.65
C ILE A 102 -6.09 5.48 0.93
N SER A 103 -7.31 5.99 1.18
CA SER A 103 -8.47 5.14 1.45
C SER A 103 -8.87 4.29 0.24
N ALA A 104 -8.76 4.82 -0.99
CA ALA A 104 -8.97 4.05 -2.21
C ALA A 104 -7.96 2.90 -2.35
N THR A 105 -6.68 3.16 -2.05
CA THR A 105 -5.63 2.14 -2.07
C THR A 105 -5.85 1.08 -1.00
N MET A 106 -6.16 1.48 0.24
CA MET A 106 -6.45 0.55 1.34
C MET A 106 -7.70 -0.31 1.05
N SER A 107 -8.74 0.28 0.46
CA SER A 107 -9.91 -0.46 0.00
C SER A 107 -9.53 -1.50 -1.07
N GLY A 108 -8.67 -1.12 -2.01
CA GLY A 108 -8.12 -2.01 -3.04
C GLY A 108 -7.35 -3.20 -2.47
N VAL A 109 -6.37 -2.95 -1.61
CA VAL A 109 -5.51 -3.99 -0.99
C VAL A 109 -6.34 -4.98 -0.15
N THR A 110 -7.35 -4.48 0.56
CA THR A 110 -8.20 -5.30 1.45
C THR A 110 -9.36 -5.99 0.72
N CYS A 111 -9.54 -5.72 -0.58
CA CYS A 111 -10.66 -6.25 -1.36
C CYS A 111 -10.69 -7.79 -1.37
N CYS A 112 -9.53 -8.44 -1.52
CA CYS A 112 -9.42 -9.91 -1.53
C CYS A 112 -9.85 -10.58 -0.20
N LEU A 113 -9.87 -9.80 0.88
CA LEU A 113 -10.28 -10.26 2.21
C LEU A 113 -11.78 -10.04 2.43
N ARG A 114 -12.29 -8.89 1.98
CA ARG A 114 -13.66 -8.41 2.22
C ARG A 114 -14.70 -9.00 1.29
N PHE A 115 -14.31 -9.40 0.08
CA PHE A 115 -15.23 -9.95 -0.90
C PHE A 115 -14.75 -11.29 -1.44
N PRO A 116 -15.67 -12.21 -1.77
CA PRO A 116 -15.32 -13.35 -2.59
C PRO A 116 -14.99 -12.89 -4.01
N GLY A 117 -13.76 -13.15 -4.46
CA GLY A 117 -13.32 -13.00 -5.85
C GLY A 117 -13.11 -14.35 -6.53
N GLN A 118 -13.01 -14.33 -7.86
CA GLN A 118 -12.69 -15.52 -8.67
C GLN A 118 -11.28 -16.04 -8.35
N LEU A 119 -10.37 -15.12 -7.96
CA LEU A 119 -9.00 -15.44 -7.59
C LEU A 119 -8.65 -14.71 -6.28
N ASN A 120 -8.78 -15.43 -5.15
CA ASN A 120 -8.59 -14.85 -3.82
C ASN A 120 -7.16 -15.03 -3.32
N SER A 121 -6.61 -13.93 -2.78
CA SER A 121 -5.36 -13.91 -2.05
C SER A 121 -5.61 -13.51 -0.59
N ASP A 122 -5.48 -14.49 0.28
CA ASP A 122 -5.50 -14.36 1.73
C ASP A 122 -4.29 -13.57 2.24
N LEU A 123 -4.36 -12.88 3.40
CA LEU A 123 -3.21 -12.12 3.95
C LEU A 123 -1.93 -12.95 4.05
N ARG A 124 -2.01 -14.19 4.56
CA ARG A 124 -0.86 -15.10 4.60
C ARG A 124 -0.32 -15.43 3.21
N LYS A 125 -1.21 -15.63 2.23
CA LYS A 125 -0.83 -15.94 0.85
C LYS A 125 -0.21 -14.71 0.16
N LEU A 126 -0.70 -13.51 0.45
CA LEU A 126 -0.07 -12.26 0.01
C LEU A 126 1.32 -12.11 0.61
N ALA A 127 1.47 -12.30 1.92
CA ALA A 127 2.78 -12.22 2.58
C ALA A 127 3.78 -13.23 1.99
N VAL A 128 3.41 -14.50 1.87
CA VAL A 128 4.28 -15.55 1.30
C VAL A 128 4.64 -15.29 -0.16
N ASN A 129 3.75 -14.68 -0.95
CA ASN A 129 4.03 -14.39 -2.36
C ASN A 129 4.80 -13.08 -2.58
N LEU A 130 4.71 -12.13 -1.66
CA LEU A 130 5.28 -10.79 -1.82
C LEU A 130 6.60 -10.58 -1.06
N ILE A 131 6.84 -11.37 -0.02
CA ILE A 131 8.00 -11.21 0.87
C ILE A 131 8.93 -12.42 0.63
N PRO A 132 9.92 -12.31 -0.27
CA PRO A 132 10.95 -13.33 -0.41
C PRO A 132 11.87 -13.36 0.82
N PHE A 133 12.27 -12.18 1.31
CA PHE A 133 13.17 -12.03 2.46
C PHE A 133 12.48 -11.30 3.62
N PRO A 134 12.68 -11.75 4.88
CA PRO A 134 11.99 -11.17 6.04
C PRO A 134 12.19 -9.66 6.21
N ARG A 135 13.40 -9.14 5.95
CA ARG A 135 13.70 -7.70 6.06
C ARG A 135 13.14 -6.87 4.91
N LEU A 136 13.00 -7.45 3.72
CA LEU A 136 12.54 -6.77 2.51
C LEU A 136 11.01 -6.88 2.34
N HIS A 137 10.27 -6.30 3.28
CA HIS A 137 8.80 -6.34 3.31
C HIS A 137 8.15 -4.96 3.11
N PHE A 138 8.89 -4.00 2.54
CA PHE A 138 8.39 -2.64 2.27
C PHE A 138 7.83 -2.53 0.85
N PHE A 139 6.51 -2.35 0.75
CA PHE A 139 5.84 -2.34 -0.54
C PHE A 139 5.63 -0.94 -1.12
N MET A 140 5.83 -0.83 -2.43
CA MET A 140 5.33 0.26 -3.24
C MET A 140 3.90 -0.05 -3.69
N VAL A 141 2.95 0.73 -3.19
CA VAL A 141 1.55 0.60 -3.61
C VAL A 141 1.20 1.61 -4.69
N GLY A 142 0.34 1.20 -5.62
CA GLY A 142 -0.18 2.06 -6.68
C GLY A 142 -1.68 1.85 -6.83
N PHE A 143 -2.37 2.87 -7.33
CA PHE A 143 -3.79 2.78 -7.63
C PHE A 143 -4.04 3.30 -9.05
N ALA A 144 -4.85 2.55 -9.79
CA ALA A 144 -5.38 3.00 -11.07
C ALA A 144 -6.90 2.72 -11.12
N PRO A 145 -7.68 3.63 -11.71
CA PRO A 145 -7.27 4.85 -12.38
C PRO A 145 -7.21 6.06 -11.45
N LEU A 146 -6.20 6.92 -11.63
CA LEU A 146 -6.15 8.24 -11.01
C LEU A 146 -6.86 9.25 -11.92
N THR A 147 -8.17 9.41 -11.73
CA THR A 147 -8.96 10.38 -12.48
C THR A 147 -9.39 11.54 -11.61
N SER A 148 -9.35 12.75 -12.16
CA SER A 148 -9.97 13.92 -11.54
C SER A 148 -11.49 13.78 -11.59
N ARG A 149 -12.20 14.24 -10.55
CA ARG A 149 -13.66 14.14 -10.40
C ARG A 149 -14.45 14.63 -11.63
N GLY A 150 -13.93 15.60 -12.37
CA GLY A 150 -14.59 16.14 -13.58
C GLY A 150 -14.33 15.34 -14.87
N SER A 151 -13.29 14.50 -14.91
CA SER A 151 -12.90 13.73 -16.11
C SER A 151 -13.33 12.26 -16.05
N GLN A 152 -13.87 11.82 -14.91
CA GLN A 152 -14.26 10.43 -14.64
C GLN A 152 -15.41 9.94 -15.54
N MET A 153 -16.33 10.82 -15.96
CA MET A 153 -17.47 10.46 -16.81
C MET A 153 -17.13 10.28 -18.31
N TYR A 154 -15.99 10.82 -18.77
CA TYR A 154 -15.64 10.84 -20.21
C TYR A 154 -14.63 9.78 -20.62
N ARG A 155 -14.05 9.03 -19.67
CA ARG A 155 -12.99 8.07 -19.95
C ARG A 155 -13.51 6.64 -19.88
N SER A 156 -13.51 5.95 -21.02
CA SER A 156 -13.71 4.50 -21.07
C SER A 156 -12.45 3.80 -20.59
N LEU A 157 -12.48 3.24 -19.39
CA LEU A 157 -11.38 2.44 -18.85
C LEU A 157 -11.41 1.04 -19.49
N THR A 158 -10.25 0.53 -19.85
CA THR A 158 -10.05 -0.83 -20.37
C THR A 158 -8.98 -1.55 -19.56
N VAL A 159 -8.96 -2.89 -19.58
CA VAL A 159 -7.94 -3.67 -18.86
C VAL A 159 -6.52 -3.30 -19.29
N PRO A 160 -6.19 -3.16 -20.59
CA PRO A 160 -4.86 -2.74 -21.01
C PRO A 160 -4.45 -1.35 -20.49
N GLU A 161 -5.39 -0.39 -20.47
CA GLU A 161 -5.12 0.95 -19.92
C GLU A 161 -4.87 0.93 -18.41
N LEU A 162 -5.61 0.10 -17.67
CA LEU A 162 -5.39 -0.08 -16.23
C LEU A 162 -4.02 -0.68 -15.98
N THR A 163 -3.69 -1.77 -16.67
CA THR A 163 -2.39 -2.44 -16.54
C THR A 163 -1.25 -1.48 -16.88
N GLN A 164 -1.35 -0.68 -17.94
CA GLN A 164 -0.32 0.29 -18.29
C GLN A 164 -0.16 1.38 -17.21
N GLN A 165 -1.27 1.87 -16.65
CA GLN A 165 -1.23 2.88 -15.59
C GLN A 165 -0.66 2.34 -14.27
N MET A 166 -0.89 1.06 -13.95
CA MET A 166 -0.34 0.45 -12.73
C MET A 166 1.18 0.47 -12.67
N TRP A 167 1.84 0.32 -13.82
CA TRP A 167 3.30 0.32 -13.94
C TRP A 167 3.89 1.69 -14.31
N ASP A 168 3.06 2.75 -14.34
CA ASP A 168 3.55 4.11 -14.51
C ASP A 168 4.01 4.67 -13.15
N SER A 169 5.18 5.29 -13.11
CA SER A 169 5.75 5.87 -11.88
C SER A 169 4.87 6.96 -11.28
N LYS A 170 4.05 7.63 -12.11
CA LYS A 170 3.10 8.67 -11.67
C LYS A 170 1.92 8.14 -10.85
N ASN A 171 1.64 6.85 -10.94
CA ASN A 171 0.53 6.21 -10.25
C ASN A 171 0.95 5.52 -8.95
N MET A 172 2.25 5.52 -8.65
CA MET A 172 2.78 5.03 -7.39
C MET A 172 2.48 6.02 -6.27
N MET A 173 2.06 5.50 -5.12
CA MET A 173 1.87 6.28 -3.89
C MET A 173 3.20 6.49 -3.15
N CYS A 174 4.25 5.82 -3.59
CA CYS A 174 5.60 5.96 -3.08
C CYS A 174 6.41 6.85 -4.02
N ALA A 175 7.15 7.82 -3.46
CA ALA A 175 7.98 8.76 -4.22
C ALA A 175 9.35 8.16 -4.56
N ALA A 176 9.33 7.07 -5.33
CA ALA A 176 10.47 6.38 -5.90
C ALA A 176 10.14 5.98 -7.35
N ASP A 177 11.12 6.07 -8.27
CA ASP A 177 10.92 5.62 -9.65
C ASP A 177 11.19 4.11 -9.75
N PRO A 178 10.20 3.28 -10.10
CA PRO A 178 10.42 1.84 -10.22
C PRO A 178 11.44 1.43 -11.29
N ARG A 179 11.75 2.33 -12.24
CA ARG A 179 12.73 2.07 -13.30
C ARG A 179 14.18 2.12 -12.82
N HIS A 180 14.44 2.69 -11.65
CA HIS A 180 15.78 2.73 -11.07
C HIS A 180 16.13 1.44 -10.29
N GLY A 181 15.18 0.51 -10.16
CA GLY A 181 15.38 -0.76 -9.49
C GLY A 181 14.79 -1.93 -10.27
N ARG A 182 14.69 -3.06 -9.58
CA ARG A 182 14.05 -4.28 -10.08
C ARG A 182 12.95 -4.72 -9.13
N TYR A 183 11.88 -5.26 -9.70
CA TYR A 183 10.78 -5.85 -8.96
C TYR A 183 11.12 -7.27 -8.53
N LEU A 184 11.27 -7.47 -7.22
CA LEU A 184 11.39 -8.79 -6.61
C LEU A 184 10.08 -9.55 -6.84
N THR A 185 8.97 -8.98 -6.37
CA THR A 185 7.63 -9.56 -6.47
C THR A 185 6.61 -8.47 -6.74
N ALA A 186 5.48 -8.85 -7.32
CA ALA A 186 4.38 -7.92 -7.50
C ALA A 186 3.02 -8.61 -7.41
N SER A 187 2.01 -7.87 -6.97
CA SER A 187 0.62 -8.28 -6.95
C SER A 187 -0.26 -7.20 -7.56
N ALA A 188 -1.10 -7.62 -8.51
CA ALA A 188 -2.06 -6.80 -9.21
C ALA A 188 -3.47 -7.24 -8.82
N MET A 189 -4.20 -6.40 -8.10
CA MET A 189 -5.57 -6.66 -7.67
C MET A 189 -6.53 -5.87 -8.54
N PHE A 190 -7.25 -6.56 -9.42
CA PHE A 190 -8.26 -5.97 -10.28
C PHE A 190 -9.65 -6.08 -9.66
N ARG A 191 -10.46 -5.03 -9.82
CA ARG A 191 -11.83 -4.91 -9.33
C ARG A 191 -12.78 -4.53 -10.45
N GLY A 192 -13.92 -5.20 -10.51
CA GLY A 192 -14.97 -5.00 -11.51
C GLY A 192 -15.14 -6.19 -12.44
N LYS A 193 -16.20 -6.16 -13.24
CA LYS A 193 -16.51 -7.24 -14.19
C LYS A 193 -15.54 -7.20 -15.38
N MET A 194 -14.60 -8.13 -15.40
CA MET A 194 -13.60 -8.26 -16.47
C MET A 194 -13.27 -9.72 -16.78
N SER A 195 -12.68 -9.96 -17.95
CA SER A 195 -12.22 -11.30 -18.31
C SER A 195 -10.89 -11.59 -17.64
N THR A 196 -10.83 -12.67 -16.85
CA THR A 196 -9.58 -13.15 -16.24
C THR A 196 -8.51 -13.47 -17.28
N LYS A 197 -8.92 -14.01 -18.43
CA LYS A 197 -8.03 -14.28 -19.57
C LYS A 197 -7.35 -13.01 -20.09
N GLU A 198 -8.12 -11.93 -20.26
CA GLU A 198 -7.58 -10.66 -20.74
C GLU A 198 -6.59 -10.05 -19.72
N VAL A 199 -6.91 -10.14 -18.43
CA VAL A 199 -6.02 -9.71 -17.36
C VAL A 199 -4.68 -10.45 -17.43
N ASP A 200 -4.72 -11.79 -17.50
CA ASP A 200 -3.49 -12.60 -17.53
C ASP A 200 -2.65 -12.34 -18.79
N GLU A 201 -3.29 -12.19 -19.95
CA GLU A 201 -2.61 -11.82 -21.21
C GLU A 201 -1.91 -10.45 -21.10
N GLN A 202 -2.56 -9.44 -20.50
CA GLN A 202 -1.93 -8.12 -20.31
C GLN A 202 -0.79 -8.16 -19.30
N MET A 203 -0.90 -8.94 -18.23
CA MET A 203 0.16 -9.08 -17.23
C MET A 203 1.41 -9.73 -17.82
N ILE A 204 1.23 -10.80 -18.61
CA ILE A 204 2.34 -11.46 -19.34
C ILE A 204 2.97 -10.49 -20.34
N ASN A 205 2.16 -9.71 -21.06
CA ASN A 205 2.66 -8.72 -22.03
C ASN A 205 3.55 -7.66 -21.35
N VAL A 206 3.19 -7.20 -20.15
CA VAL A 206 4.04 -6.25 -19.41
C VAL A 206 5.34 -6.90 -18.95
N GLN A 207 5.29 -8.11 -18.39
CA GLN A 207 6.50 -8.83 -17.99
C GLN A 207 7.46 -9.03 -19.16
N ASN A 208 6.95 -9.47 -20.32
CA ASN A 208 7.78 -9.69 -21.50
C ASN A 208 8.40 -8.41 -22.06
N LYS A 209 7.67 -7.29 -22.02
CA LYS A 209 8.19 -5.99 -22.49
C LYS A 209 9.23 -5.39 -21.57
N ASN A 210 9.08 -5.64 -20.27
CA ASN A 210 9.85 -5.01 -19.21
C ASN A 210 10.70 -6.04 -18.44
N SER A 211 11.12 -7.13 -19.09
CA SER A 211 11.75 -8.27 -18.41
C SER A 211 12.99 -7.86 -17.61
N SER A 212 13.76 -6.87 -18.09
CA SER A 212 14.93 -6.33 -17.39
C SER A 212 14.63 -5.66 -16.05
N TYR A 213 13.38 -5.22 -15.83
CA TYR A 213 12.93 -4.61 -14.58
C TYR A 213 12.35 -5.65 -13.61
N PHE A 214 12.21 -6.90 -14.03
CA PHE A 214 11.83 -8.01 -13.17
C PHE A 214 13.06 -8.83 -12.88
N VAL A 215 13.11 -9.36 -11.67
CA VAL A 215 14.22 -10.18 -11.24
C VAL A 215 14.10 -11.57 -11.86
N GLU A 216 15.16 -12.06 -12.49
CA GLU A 216 15.13 -13.28 -13.31
C GLU A 216 15.10 -14.56 -12.48
N TRP A 217 15.68 -14.53 -11.28
CA TRP A 217 15.80 -15.69 -10.39
C TRP A 217 14.51 -16.04 -9.64
N ILE A 218 13.55 -15.12 -9.52
CA ILE A 218 12.19 -15.44 -9.05
C ILE A 218 11.29 -15.75 -10.26
N PRO A 219 11.04 -17.02 -10.60
CA PRO A 219 10.12 -17.35 -11.67
C PRO A 219 8.68 -16.95 -11.27
N ASN A 220 7.94 -16.39 -12.22
CA ASN A 220 6.51 -16.05 -12.04
C ASN A 220 6.21 -15.13 -10.83
N ASN A 221 7.03 -14.09 -10.67
CA ASN A 221 7.01 -13.16 -9.54
C ASN A 221 5.82 -12.19 -9.48
N VAL A 222 5.00 -12.10 -10.53
CA VAL A 222 3.78 -11.28 -10.51
C VAL A 222 2.54 -12.16 -10.36
N LYS A 223 1.66 -11.80 -9.41
CA LYS A 223 0.36 -12.45 -9.20
C LYS A 223 -0.80 -11.50 -9.51
N SER A 224 -1.73 -11.93 -10.33
CA SER A 224 -3.02 -11.25 -10.53
C SER A 224 -4.04 -11.75 -9.49
N SER A 225 -5.04 -10.93 -9.17
CA SER A 225 -6.21 -11.30 -8.39
C SER A 225 -7.40 -10.50 -8.92
N VAL A 226 -8.58 -11.12 -9.05
CA VAL A 226 -9.75 -10.49 -9.67
C VAL A 226 -10.96 -10.61 -8.74
N CYS A 227 -11.57 -9.46 -8.44
CA CYS A 227 -12.80 -9.34 -7.69
C CYS A 227 -13.90 -8.73 -8.55
N ASP A 228 -15.08 -9.33 -8.56
CA ASP A 228 -16.20 -8.88 -9.40
C ASP A 228 -16.85 -7.58 -8.89
N ILE A 229 -16.58 -7.17 -7.64
CA ILE A 229 -17.17 -5.98 -7.01
C ILE A 229 -16.26 -4.76 -7.22
N PRO A 230 -16.67 -3.79 -8.06
CA PRO A 230 -15.91 -2.57 -8.27
C PRO A 230 -16.03 -1.61 -7.07
N PRO A 231 -15.08 -0.68 -6.91
CA PRO A 231 -15.18 0.37 -5.90
C PRO A 231 -16.26 1.40 -6.29
N ARG A 232 -16.77 2.13 -5.30
CA ARG A 232 -17.85 3.12 -5.50
C ARG A 232 -17.43 4.22 -6.48
N GLY A 233 -18.26 4.48 -7.48
CA GLY A 233 -18.04 5.54 -8.48
C GLY A 233 -17.15 5.13 -9.66
N LEU A 234 -16.62 3.91 -9.68
CA LEU A 234 -15.83 3.37 -10.79
C LEU A 234 -16.45 2.06 -11.27
N SER A 235 -16.37 1.78 -12.56
CA SER A 235 -16.79 0.49 -13.13
C SER A 235 -15.68 -0.56 -13.01
N MET A 236 -14.42 -0.11 -13.08
CA MET A 236 -13.23 -0.93 -12.92
C MET A 236 -12.13 -0.14 -12.22
N ALA A 237 -11.34 -0.85 -11.42
CA ALA A 237 -10.14 -0.31 -10.78
C ALA A 237 -9.10 -1.40 -10.63
N SER A 238 -7.85 -1.01 -10.42
CA SER A 238 -6.75 -1.90 -10.17
C SER A 238 -5.82 -1.31 -9.12
N THR A 239 -5.43 -2.15 -8.17
CA THR A 239 -4.48 -1.79 -7.12
C THR A 239 -3.22 -2.61 -7.31
N PHE A 240 -2.09 -1.92 -7.27
CA PHE A 240 -0.77 -2.49 -7.44
C PHE A 240 -0.07 -2.55 -6.08
N ILE A 241 0.61 -3.66 -5.82
CA ILE A 241 1.51 -3.84 -4.68
C ILE A 241 2.79 -4.43 -5.26
N GLY A 242 3.86 -3.65 -5.31
CA GLY A 242 5.17 -4.09 -5.78
C GLY A 242 6.17 -4.13 -4.63
N ASN A 243 6.91 -5.21 -4.51
CA ASN A 243 8.16 -5.24 -3.77
C ASN A 243 9.29 -4.94 -4.76
N SER A 244 9.84 -3.73 -4.67
CA SER A 244 10.84 -3.22 -5.62
C SER A 244 12.04 -2.71 -4.85
N THR A 245 13.24 -2.98 -5.36
CA THR A 245 14.49 -2.47 -4.79
C THR A 245 14.57 -0.95 -4.86
N SER A 246 13.81 -0.30 -5.76
CA SER A 246 13.72 1.17 -5.86
C SER A 246 13.23 1.86 -4.59
N ILE A 247 12.60 1.12 -3.65
CA ILE A 247 12.19 1.67 -2.36
C ILE A 247 13.37 2.23 -1.55
N GLN A 248 14.60 1.79 -1.85
CA GLN A 248 15.82 2.31 -1.24
C GLN A 248 15.98 3.84 -1.40
N GLU A 249 15.45 4.45 -2.48
CA GLU A 249 15.51 5.90 -2.68
C GLU A 249 14.78 6.68 -1.57
N MET A 250 13.66 6.13 -1.08
CA MET A 250 12.91 6.71 0.04
C MET A 250 13.74 6.68 1.32
N PHE A 251 14.32 5.52 1.63
CA PHE A 251 15.15 5.34 2.81
C PHE A 251 16.41 6.21 2.74
N ARG A 252 17.06 6.29 1.58
CA ARG A 252 18.23 7.15 1.36
C ARG A 252 17.89 8.63 1.59
N ARG A 253 16.72 9.10 1.12
CA ARG A 253 16.26 10.47 1.36
C ARG A 253 16.00 10.76 2.85
N VAL A 254 15.41 9.81 3.58
CA VAL A 254 15.18 9.95 5.03
C VAL A 254 16.52 9.92 5.78
N SER A 255 17.42 9.01 5.41
CA SER A 255 18.77 8.88 5.96
C SER A 255 19.56 10.18 5.79
N GLU A 256 19.60 10.77 4.60
CA GLU A 256 20.30 12.04 4.35
C GLU A 256 19.78 13.20 5.23
N GLN A 257 18.45 13.30 5.40
CA GLN A 257 17.84 14.31 6.27
C GLN A 257 18.17 14.06 7.73
N PHE A 258 18.09 12.80 8.17
CA PHE A 258 18.44 12.38 9.52
C PHE A 258 19.90 12.70 9.82
N THR A 259 20.84 12.24 9.00
CA THR A 259 22.28 12.49 9.15
C THR A 259 22.59 13.99 9.19
N ALA A 260 21.94 14.81 8.36
CA ALA A 260 22.13 16.26 8.35
C ALA A 260 21.73 16.93 9.68
N MET A 261 20.66 16.45 10.31
CA MET A 261 20.18 16.92 11.61
C MET A 261 21.03 16.37 12.76
N PHE A 262 21.33 15.08 12.73
CA PHE A 262 22.07 14.37 13.77
C PHE A 262 23.52 14.83 13.86
N ARG A 263 24.20 15.09 12.74
CA ARG A 263 25.56 15.69 12.71
C ARG A 263 25.65 17.03 13.45
N ARG A 264 24.56 17.78 13.50
CA ARG A 264 24.48 19.06 14.22
C ARG A 264 23.95 18.92 15.64
N LYS A 265 23.61 17.69 16.07
CA LYS A 265 22.92 17.38 17.33
C LYS A 265 21.67 18.25 17.54
N ALA A 266 21.01 18.64 16.46
CA ALA A 266 19.84 19.50 16.51
C ALA A 266 18.66 18.75 17.15
N PHE A 267 18.00 19.37 18.14
CA PHE A 267 16.86 18.81 18.87
C PHE A 267 17.13 17.52 19.67
N LEU A 268 18.38 17.06 19.78
CA LEU A 268 18.72 15.79 20.44
C LEU A 268 18.32 15.77 21.92
N HIS A 269 18.41 16.91 22.60
CA HIS A 269 18.06 17.06 24.02
C HIS A 269 16.59 16.72 24.35
N TRP A 270 15.67 16.83 23.39
CA TRP A 270 14.27 16.45 23.58
C TRP A 270 14.13 14.93 23.74
N TYR A 271 14.99 14.15 23.09
CA TYR A 271 14.96 12.69 23.16
C TYR A 271 15.76 12.18 24.35
N THR A 272 16.96 12.73 24.57
CA THR A 272 17.78 12.33 25.72
C THR A 272 17.16 12.77 27.05
N GLY A 273 16.34 13.83 27.04
CA GLY A 273 15.56 14.27 28.21
C GLY A 273 14.46 13.28 28.63
N GLU A 274 13.94 12.50 27.68
CA GLU A 274 12.92 11.45 27.92
C GLU A 274 13.56 10.08 28.19
N GLY A 275 14.89 10.01 28.26
CA GLY A 275 15.63 8.80 28.66
C GLY A 275 16.27 8.00 27.52
N MET A 276 16.22 8.48 26.28
CA MET A 276 16.96 7.85 25.17
C MET A 276 18.47 8.14 25.22
N ASP A 277 19.28 7.24 24.68
CA ASP A 277 20.72 7.44 24.53
C ASP A 277 21.09 7.85 23.10
N GLU A 278 22.18 8.61 22.92
CA GLU A 278 22.70 8.96 21.59
C GLU A 278 23.11 7.70 20.79
N MET A 279 23.46 6.62 21.48
CA MET A 279 23.81 5.34 20.87
C MET A 279 22.62 4.72 20.11
N GLU A 280 21.40 4.85 20.62
CA GLU A 280 20.18 4.33 19.97
C GLU A 280 19.94 5.00 18.60
N PHE A 281 20.31 6.28 18.46
CA PHE A 281 20.25 6.99 17.17
C PHE A 281 21.25 6.44 16.16
N THR A 282 22.45 6.08 16.63
CA THR A 282 23.51 5.53 15.78
C THR A 282 23.17 4.11 15.33
N GLU A 283 22.61 3.30 16.22
CA GLU A 283 22.10 1.96 15.89
C GLU A 283 20.97 2.01 14.85
N ALA A 284 20.01 2.93 15.02
CA ALA A 284 18.93 3.12 14.05
C ALA A 284 19.44 3.60 12.68
N GLU A 285 20.42 4.50 12.65
CA GLU A 285 21.07 4.95 11.41
C GLU A 285 21.79 3.79 10.70
N SER A 286 22.54 2.97 11.45
CA SER A 286 23.21 1.78 10.92
C SER A 286 22.20 0.81 10.32
N ASN A 287 21.17 0.41 11.08
CA ASN A 287 20.15 -0.53 10.63
C ASN A 287 19.44 -0.07 9.34
N MET A 288 19.18 1.23 9.20
CA MET A 288 18.58 1.79 7.99
C MET A 288 19.54 1.75 6.80
N ASN A 289 20.83 2.00 7.01
CA ASN A 289 21.84 1.92 5.96
C ASN A 289 22.10 0.45 5.53
N ASP A 290 22.05 -0.47 6.47
CA ASP A 290 22.15 -1.91 6.19
C ASP A 290 20.97 -2.37 5.33
N LEU A 291 19.74 -1.95 5.66
CA LEU A 291 18.56 -2.22 4.84
C LEU A 291 18.68 -1.66 3.41
N VAL A 292 19.24 -0.45 3.25
CA VAL A 292 19.50 0.13 1.92
C VAL A 292 20.53 -0.70 1.16
N SER A 293 21.56 -1.19 1.85
CA SER A 293 22.60 -2.03 1.26
C SER A 293 22.06 -3.38 0.80
N GLU A 294 21.19 -4.01 1.59
CA GLU A 294 20.47 -5.24 1.20
C GLU A 294 19.67 -5.05 -0.08
N TYR A 295 18.86 -3.97 -0.17
CA TYR A 295 18.13 -3.67 -1.40
C TYR A 295 19.05 -3.46 -2.62
N GLN A 296 20.24 -2.89 -2.41
CA GLN A 296 21.22 -2.69 -3.48
C GLN A 296 21.85 -4.01 -3.92
N GLN A 297 22.21 -4.88 -2.98
CA GLN A 297 22.76 -6.21 -3.27
C GLN A 297 21.79 -7.02 -4.15
N TYR A 298 20.52 -7.12 -3.76
CA TYR A 298 19.52 -7.86 -4.55
C TYR A 298 19.14 -7.18 -5.87
N GLN A 299 19.40 -5.87 -6.00
CA GLN A 299 19.21 -5.16 -7.26
C GLN A 299 20.27 -5.56 -8.30
N ASP A 300 21.51 -5.70 -7.85
CA ASP A 300 22.65 -6.02 -8.70
C ASP A 300 22.82 -7.53 -8.91
N ALA A 301 22.25 -8.35 -8.01
CA ALA A 301 22.27 -9.81 -8.07
C ALA A 301 21.78 -10.36 -9.43
N THR A 302 22.53 -11.33 -9.94
CA THR A 302 22.20 -12.09 -11.14
C THR A 302 21.91 -13.56 -10.80
N ALA A 303 21.20 -14.26 -11.68
CA ALA A 303 20.79 -15.66 -11.44
C ALA A 303 21.98 -16.64 -11.28
N ASP A 304 23.19 -16.24 -11.67
CA ASP A 304 24.40 -17.05 -11.52
C ASP A 304 25.08 -16.88 -10.14
N GLU A 305 24.71 -15.85 -9.37
CA GLU A 305 25.36 -15.47 -8.09
C GLU A 305 24.55 -15.87 -6.85
N GLU A 306 23.30 -16.32 -6.98
CA GLU A 306 22.44 -16.73 -5.85
C GLU A 306 22.98 -17.91 -5.03
N GLY A 307 23.69 -18.84 -5.67
CA GLY A 307 24.22 -20.02 -4.99
C GLY A 307 25.24 -19.69 -3.90
N GLU A 308 25.84 -18.49 -3.93
CA GLU A 308 26.77 -18.02 -2.89
C GLU A 308 26.04 -17.22 -1.79
N TYR A 309 24.92 -16.55 -2.09
CA TYR A 309 24.19 -15.71 -1.13
C TYR A 309 23.25 -16.47 -0.19
N GLU A 310 22.64 -17.58 -0.65
CA GLU A 310 21.88 -18.46 0.25
C GLU A 310 22.79 -19.14 1.29
N GLU A 311 24.04 -19.48 0.91
CA GLU A 311 25.03 -20.03 1.85
C GLU A 311 25.54 -18.97 2.85
N GLU A 312 25.65 -17.69 2.46
CA GLU A 312 26.04 -16.60 3.38
C GLU A 312 24.95 -16.26 4.41
N GLU A 313 23.66 -16.23 4.03
CA GLU A 313 22.56 -15.97 4.99
C GLU A 313 22.36 -17.13 6.00
N GLU A 314 22.64 -18.38 5.61
CA GLU A 314 22.62 -19.52 6.55
C GLU A 314 23.79 -19.46 7.55
N LEU A 315 24.96 -18.95 7.14
CA LEU A 315 26.15 -18.81 7.99
C LEU A 315 26.06 -17.63 8.98
N GLU A 316 25.33 -16.56 8.66
CA GLU A 316 25.11 -15.44 9.58
C GLU A 316 24.01 -15.73 10.64
N GLN A 317 23.23 -16.79 10.46
CA GLN A 317 22.18 -17.21 11.40
C GLN A 317 22.61 -18.32 12.38
N GLU A 318 23.84 -18.85 12.28
CA GLU A 318 24.49 -19.72 13.29
C GLU A 318 25.38 -18.95 14.28
#